data_AF-A0A958X5R6-F1
#
_entry.id   AF-A0A958X5R6-F1
#
_cell.length_a   1.000
_cell.length_b   1.000
_cell.length_c   1.000
_cell.angle_alpha   90.00
_cell.angle_beta   90.00
_cell.angle_gamma   90.00
#
_symmetry.space_group_name_H-M   'P 1'
#
loop_
_entity.id
_entity.type
_entity.pdbx_description
1 polymer ?
#
loop_
_entity_poly.entity_id
_entity_poly.type
_entity_poly.pdbx_seq_one_letter_code
_entity_poly.pdbx_strand_id
1 'polypeptide(L)'
;MKRLLYSSLIINLLLLGAITWAIQKLGGFGYVWHRVQHREWGVYYHRAQHFGKLPEEPGAIIFLGDSQIQSAEWHEVFRVNKPVLNRGISGDYTAGVLERLDEVLR
;
A
#
# COMPACT_ATOMS: atom_id res chain seq x y z
N MET A 1 42.29 -17.59 -18.73
CA MET A 1 41.10 -18.12 -17.99
C MET A 1 41.12 -17.75 -16.50
N LYS A 2 42.15 -18.12 -15.71
CA LYS A 2 42.20 -17.83 -14.26
C LYS A 2 42.09 -16.32 -13.90
N ARG A 3 42.71 -15.43 -14.69
CA ARG A 3 42.64 -13.97 -14.47
C ARG A 3 41.21 -13.39 -14.59
N LEU A 4 40.43 -13.91 -15.55
CA LEU A 4 39.02 -13.53 -15.76
C LEU A 4 38.12 -14.04 -14.61
N LEU A 5 38.43 -15.23 -14.08
CA LEU A 5 37.74 -15.78 -12.92
C LEU A 5 37.99 -14.92 -11.67
N TYR A 6 39.24 -14.55 -11.40
CA TYR A 6 39.56 -13.69 -10.25
C TYR A 6 38.96 -12.30 -10.36
N SER A 7 38.99 -11.68 -11.55
CA SER A 7 38.33 -10.38 -11.74
C SER A 7 36.81 -10.47 -11.55
N SER A 8 36.18 -11.55 -12.03
CA SER A 8 34.75 -11.77 -11.81
C SER A 8 34.41 -11.95 -10.33
N LEU A 9 35.21 -12.73 -9.59
CA LEU A 9 35.05 -12.91 -8.14
C LEU A 9 35.14 -11.58 -7.38
N ILE A 10 36.15 -10.77 -7.68
CA ILE A 10 36.33 -9.46 -7.04
C ILE A 10 35.14 -8.54 -7.33
N ILE A 11 34.67 -8.48 -8.58
CA ILE A 11 33.53 -7.65 -8.96
C ILE A 11 32.25 -8.09 -8.22
N ASN A 12 31.99 -9.40 -8.13
CA ASN A 12 30.82 -9.90 -7.42
C ASN A 12 30.89 -9.61 -5.92
N LEU A 13 32.08 -9.70 -5.29
CA LEU A 13 32.26 -9.33 -3.89
C LEU A 13 32.01 -7.83 -3.66
N LEU A 14 32.49 -6.97 -4.54
CA LEU A 14 32.22 -5.53 -4.48
C LEU A 14 30.73 -5.23 -4.65
N LEU A 15 30.04 -5.93 -5.55
CA LEU A 15 28.59 -5.79 -5.75
C LEU A 15 27.81 -6.23 -4.51
N LEU A 16 28.17 -7.36 -3.89
CA LEU A 16 27.56 -7.81 -2.63
C LEU A 16 27.77 -6.78 -1.51
N GLY A 17 28.97 -6.21 -1.41
CA GLY A 17 29.27 -5.11 -0.49
C GLY A 17 28.41 -3.86 -0.74
N ALA A 18 28.26 -3.44 -2.00
CA ALA A 18 27.43 -2.30 -2.36
C ALA A 18 25.94 -2.54 -2.07
N ILE A 19 25.43 -3.74 -2.37
CA ILE A 19 24.04 -4.13 -2.07
C ILE A 19 23.80 -4.13 -0.56
N THR A 20 24.68 -4.75 0.23
CA THR A 20 24.54 -4.78 1.69
C THR A 20 24.58 -3.38 2.30
N TRP A 21 25.49 -2.52 1.84
CA TRP A 21 25.54 -1.10 2.23
C TRP A 21 24.25 -0.35 1.88
N ALA A 22 23.73 -0.53 0.66
CA ALA A 22 22.48 0.09 0.23
C ALA A 22 21.28 -0.37 1.07
N ILE A 23 21.18 -1.68 1.37
CA ILE A 23 20.15 -2.26 2.23
C ILE A 23 20.22 -1.64 3.63
N GLN A 24 21.41 -1.53 4.22
CA GLN A 24 21.59 -0.89 5.53
C GLN A 24 21.15 0.59 5.51
N LYS A 25 21.49 1.34 4.46
CA LYS A 25 21.09 2.75 4.30
C LYS A 25 19.57 2.93 4.15
N LEU A 26 18.88 1.94 3.60
CA LEU A 26 17.43 1.98 3.40
C LEU A 26 16.62 1.56 4.64
N GLY A 27 17.26 1.13 5.73
CA GLY A 27 16.57 0.64 6.94
C GLY A 27 16.73 -0.87 7.19
N GLY A 28 17.63 -1.53 6.48
CA GLY A 28 18.00 -2.92 6.69
C GLY A 28 17.12 -3.94 5.95
N PHE A 29 17.45 -5.21 6.15
CA PHE A 29 16.74 -6.33 5.50
C PHE A 29 15.26 -6.39 5.88
N GLY A 30 14.91 -6.02 7.12
CA GLY A 30 13.51 -5.94 7.57
C GLY A 30 12.71 -4.94 6.74
N TYR A 31 13.25 -3.75 6.50
CA TYR A 31 12.60 -2.74 5.66
C TYR A 31 12.45 -3.22 4.20
N VAL A 32 13.49 -3.84 3.64
CA VAL A 32 13.44 -4.33 2.25
C VAL A 32 12.43 -5.46 2.11
N TRP A 33 12.45 -6.44 3.01
CA TRP A 33 11.49 -7.55 3.01
C TRP A 33 10.07 -7.06 3.21
N HIS A 34 9.87 -6.13 4.15
CA HIS A 34 8.61 -5.46 4.37
C HIS A 34 8.13 -4.71 3.11
N ARG A 35 8.97 -3.92 2.44
CA ARG A 35 8.64 -3.22 1.18
C ARG A 35 8.31 -4.16 0.03
N VAL A 36 8.97 -5.32 -0.03
CA VAL A 36 8.71 -6.35 -1.05
C VAL A 36 7.33 -6.98 -0.83
N GLN A 37 6.97 -7.27 0.42
CA GLN A 37 5.67 -7.85 0.77
C GLN A 37 4.53 -6.83 0.71
N HIS A 38 4.81 -5.56 0.97
CA HIS A 38 3.80 -4.54 1.27
C HIS A 38 3.93 -3.30 0.38
N ARG A 39 3.94 -3.51 -0.94
CA ARG A 39 4.03 -2.41 -1.92
C ARG A 39 2.92 -1.36 -1.78
N GLU A 40 1.75 -1.73 -1.24
CA GLU A 40 0.56 -0.87 -1.19
C GLU A 40 0.29 -0.22 0.18
N TRP A 41 1.11 -0.48 1.21
CA TRP A 41 0.85 0.02 2.57
C TRP A 41 0.84 1.54 2.67
N GLY A 42 1.68 2.24 1.89
CA GLY A 42 1.66 3.70 1.86
C GLY A 42 0.32 4.26 1.38
N VAL A 43 -0.27 3.63 0.36
CA VAL A 43 -1.59 3.99 -0.16
C VAL A 43 -2.67 3.67 0.88
N TYR A 44 -2.57 2.50 1.51
CA TYR A 44 -3.49 2.07 2.54
C TYR A 44 -3.56 3.06 3.71
N TYR A 45 -2.43 3.30 4.38
CA TYR A 45 -2.41 4.20 5.55
C TYR A 45 -2.81 5.63 5.19
N HIS A 46 -2.37 6.14 4.04
CA HIS A 46 -2.75 7.48 3.61
C HIS A 46 -4.27 7.59 3.42
N ARG A 47 -4.90 6.63 2.72
CA ARG A 47 -6.35 6.66 2.48
C ARG A 47 -7.15 6.40 3.74
N ALA A 48 -6.76 5.42 4.56
CA ALA A 48 -7.43 5.12 5.83
C ALA A 48 -7.41 6.34 6.77
N GLN A 49 -6.26 7.00 6.92
CA GLN A 49 -6.15 8.24 7.71
C GLN A 49 -6.93 9.40 7.11
N HIS A 50 -6.98 9.50 5.77
CA HIS A 50 -7.75 10.52 5.10
C HIS A 50 -9.25 10.35 5.37
N PHE A 51 -9.78 9.14 5.20
CA PHE A 51 -11.18 8.83 5.48
C PHE A 51 -11.55 9.07 6.93
N GLY A 52 -10.68 8.70 7.88
CA GLY A 52 -10.87 8.97 9.31
C GLY A 52 -10.99 10.45 9.67
N LYS A 53 -10.57 11.36 8.80
CA LYS A 53 -10.65 12.82 9.00
C LYS A 53 -11.78 13.48 8.21
N LEU A 54 -12.40 12.78 7.26
CA LEU A 54 -13.54 13.32 6.54
C LEU A 54 -14.74 13.43 7.50
N PRO A 55 -15.64 14.41 7.27
CA PRO A 55 -16.86 14.51 8.07
C PRO A 55 -17.75 13.28 7.87
N GLU A 56 -18.58 13.02 8.87
CA GLU A 56 -19.66 12.03 8.77
C GLU A 56 -20.72 12.52 7.78
N GLU A 57 -21.30 11.59 7.04
CA GLU A 57 -22.35 11.87 6.05
C GLU A 57 -23.55 10.97 6.33
N PRO A 58 -24.48 11.39 7.22
CA PRO A 58 -25.60 10.56 7.64
C PRO A 58 -26.48 10.13 6.45
N GLY A 59 -26.79 8.83 6.39
CA GLY A 59 -27.63 8.26 5.32
C GLY A 59 -26.92 8.07 3.98
N ALA A 60 -25.60 8.26 3.93
CA ALA A 60 -24.78 7.94 2.76
C ALA A 60 -24.76 6.44 2.45
N ILE A 61 -24.63 6.12 1.17
CA ILE A 61 -24.35 4.76 0.71
C ILE A 61 -22.84 4.59 0.64
N ILE A 62 -22.28 3.64 1.39
CA ILE A 62 -20.84 3.41 1.46
C ILE A 62 -20.45 2.20 0.62
N PHE A 63 -19.58 2.40 -0.36
CA PHE A 63 -18.88 1.33 -1.08
C PHE A 63 -17.56 1.05 -0.37
N LEU A 64 -17.44 -0.12 0.25
CA LEU A 64 -16.30 -0.52 1.08
C LEU A 64 -15.55 -1.69 0.44
N GLY A 65 -14.22 -1.60 0.33
CA GLY A 65 -13.42 -2.72 -0.17
C GLY A 65 -12.01 -2.35 -0.62
N ASP A 66 -11.50 -3.12 -1.58
CA ASP A 66 -10.12 -3.06 -2.07
C ASP A 66 -9.95 -2.14 -3.30
N SER A 67 -8.97 -2.45 -4.16
CA SER A 67 -8.72 -1.75 -5.42
C SER A 67 -9.91 -1.75 -6.36
N GLN A 68 -10.72 -2.81 -6.41
CA GLN A 68 -11.90 -2.89 -7.27
C GLN A 68 -12.94 -1.85 -6.88
N ILE A 69 -13.08 -1.61 -5.57
CA ILE A 69 -13.96 -0.57 -5.06
C ILE A 69 -13.33 0.82 -5.22
N GLN A 70 -12.02 0.95 -5.05
CA GLN A 70 -11.34 2.23 -5.21
C GLN A 70 -11.46 2.79 -6.63
N SER A 71 -11.42 1.95 -7.66
CA SER A 71 -11.25 2.40 -9.05
C SER A 71 -12.46 3.07 -9.71
N ALA A 72 -13.63 3.12 -9.06
CA ALA A 72 -14.85 3.66 -9.67
C ALA A 72 -15.37 4.91 -8.96
N GLU A 73 -15.90 5.83 -9.75
CA GLU A 73 -16.65 7.00 -9.27
C GLU A 73 -18.10 6.61 -9.02
N TRP A 74 -18.35 5.89 -7.91
CA TRP A 74 -19.65 5.27 -7.61
C TRP A 74 -20.83 6.24 -7.63
N HIS A 75 -20.60 7.50 -7.25
CA HIS A 75 -21.62 8.54 -7.32
C HIS A 75 -22.10 8.77 -8.76
N GLU A 76 -21.19 8.80 -9.74
CA GLU A 76 -21.51 8.98 -11.16
C GLU A 76 -22.15 7.74 -11.80
N VAL A 77 -21.79 6.55 -11.30
CA VAL A 77 -22.34 5.27 -11.78
C VAL A 77 -23.81 5.13 -11.39
N PHE A 78 -24.13 5.36 -10.11
CA PHE A 78 -25.47 5.08 -9.60
C PHE A 78 -26.44 6.26 -9.73
N ARG A 79 -25.95 7.49 -9.80
CA ARG A 79 -26.77 8.72 -10.03
C ARG A 79 -28.01 8.80 -9.14
N VAL A 80 -27.86 8.42 -7.87
CA VAL A 80 -28.95 8.44 -6.88
C VAL A 80 -28.99 9.77 -6.15
N ASN A 81 -30.17 10.16 -5.69
CA ASN A 81 -30.36 11.36 -4.85
C ASN A 81 -29.98 11.11 -3.38
N LYS A 82 -28.79 10.52 -3.16
CA LYS A 82 -28.17 10.29 -1.86
C LYS A 82 -26.65 10.42 -2.00
N PRO A 83 -25.93 10.85 -0.95
CA PRO A 83 -24.48 10.79 -0.94
C PRO A 83 -24.00 9.35 -1.15
N VAL A 84 -23.00 9.17 -2.02
CA VAL A 84 -22.35 7.88 -2.25
C VAL A 84 -20.88 8.05 -1.96
N LEU A 85 -20.38 7.32 -0.97
CA LEU A 85 -19.00 7.42 -0.51
C LEU A 85 -18.18 6.23 -0.97
N ASN A 86 -17.08 6.50 -1.66
CA ASN A 86 -16.08 5.48 -1.98
C ASN A 86 -15.10 5.34 -0.80
N ARG A 87 -15.14 4.20 -0.12
CA ARG A 87 -14.22 3.78 0.94
C ARG A 87 -13.34 2.60 0.49
N GLY A 88 -13.09 2.50 -0.81
CA GLY A 88 -12.15 1.55 -1.41
C GLY A 88 -10.70 1.96 -1.23
N ILE A 89 -9.85 0.98 -0.93
CA ILE A 89 -8.40 1.16 -0.71
C ILE A 89 -7.62 0.05 -1.44
N SER A 90 -6.71 0.41 -2.35
CA SER A 90 -5.89 -0.55 -3.06
C SER A 90 -5.01 -1.32 -2.08
N GLY A 91 -5.02 -2.65 -2.23
CA GLY A 91 -4.22 -3.56 -1.40
C GLY A 91 -4.83 -3.80 -0.02
N ASP A 92 -6.07 -3.33 0.19
CA ASP A 92 -6.85 -3.69 1.37
C ASP A 92 -7.24 -5.17 1.35
N TYR A 93 -7.45 -5.72 2.54
CA TYR A 93 -7.77 -7.11 2.78
C TYR A 93 -8.74 -7.18 3.97
N THR A 94 -9.32 -8.35 4.22
CA THR A 94 -10.41 -8.48 5.21
C THR A 94 -10.07 -7.94 6.60
N ALA A 95 -8.83 -8.14 7.06
CA ALA A 95 -8.39 -7.59 8.34
C ALA A 95 -8.11 -6.08 8.30
N GLY A 96 -7.65 -5.52 7.18
CA GLY A 96 -7.51 -4.06 7.02
C GLY A 96 -8.88 -3.36 7.01
N VAL A 97 -9.85 -3.94 6.29
CA VAL A 97 -11.25 -3.48 6.33
C VAL A 97 -11.80 -3.54 7.75
N LEU A 98 -11.53 -4.61 8.50
CA LEU A 98 -11.97 -4.75 9.88
C LEU A 98 -11.34 -3.70 10.80
N GLU A 99 -10.05 -3.42 10.65
CA GLU A 99 -9.31 -2.44 11.46
C GLU A 99 -9.86 -1.01 11.32
N ARG A 100 -10.34 -0.65 10.12
CA ARG A 100 -10.88 0.69 9.84
C ARG A 100 -12.40 0.78 9.87
N LEU A 101 -13.08 -0.28 10.34
CA LEU A 101 -14.53 -0.35 10.31
C LEU A 101 -15.18 0.72 11.19
N ASP A 102 -14.52 1.14 12.27
CA ASP A 102 -14.99 2.21 13.15
C ASP A 102 -15.16 3.55 12.39
N GLU A 103 -14.32 3.84 11.40
CA GLU A 103 -14.49 5.04 10.54
C GLU A 103 -15.75 4.99 9.69
N VAL A 104 -16.18 3.78 9.31
CA VAL A 104 -17.33 3.56 8.44
C VAL A 104 -18.62 3.52 9.25
N LEU A 105 -18.56 3.08 10.52
CA LEU A 105 -19.71 2.88 11.39
C LEU A 105 -20.07 4.07 12.29
N ARG A 106 -19.23 5.11 12.34
CA ARG A 106 -19.52 6.35 13.08
C ARG A 106 -20.74 7.09 12.56
#